data_AF-A0A520RA50-F1
#
_entry.id   AF-A0A520RA50-F1
#
_cell.length_a   1.000
_cell.length_b   1.000
_cell.length_c   1.000
_cell.angle_alpha   90.00
_cell.angle_beta   90.00
_cell.angle_gamma   90.00
#
_symmetry.space_group_name_H-M   'P 1'
#
loop_
_entity.id
_entity.type
_entity.pdbx_description
1 polymer ?
#
loop_
_entity_poly.entity_id
_entity_poly.type
_entity_poly.pdbx_seq_one_letter_code
_entity_poly.pdbx_strand_id
1 'polypeptide(L)'
;RYLTGRAASRARFFFCPTPYCGRMRRAGLGGERYLEEIGETLDPGIDVFWTGPEIISSQISVKDIESLANTLRRPPLLWDNLHANDYDGQRFYCGPYSGRPLELRSEIQGILHNPNNEALLNFVPWKTLSDFIHAKATWNPRESYLNAMNDWHASFESAGSPIDLEDLVLLGDCFYLPEEEGSEAAQLFHNAEQWLKAPLNKKQVFYRPFQEPATRLRNICAEIVNLENRHLFSALHRKTWDLREEMELLLTFAKQMKSDPTSQLRSDYHLPGTYRGGMVSKLRGLIEQRSDGSFIPVT
;
A
#
# COMPACT_ATOMS: atom_id res chain seq x y z
N ARG A 1 25.97 3.64 -31.48
CA ARG A 1 25.73 5.09 -31.35
C ARG A 1 24.78 5.27 -30.18
N TYR A 2 25.32 5.55 -29.01
CA TYR A 2 24.55 5.81 -27.79
C TYR A 2 24.01 7.24 -27.83
N LEU A 3 22.91 7.51 -27.12
CA LEU A 3 22.35 8.86 -26.97
C LEU A 3 23.45 9.79 -26.43
N THR A 4 23.94 10.70 -27.28
CA THR A 4 24.93 11.70 -26.87
C THR A 4 24.19 12.98 -26.51
N GLY A 5 24.40 13.47 -25.29
CA GLY A 5 23.88 14.77 -24.88
C GLY A 5 24.56 15.86 -25.69
N ARG A 6 23.89 16.44 -26.68
CA ARG A 6 24.33 17.72 -27.24
C ARG A 6 23.94 18.82 -26.27
N ALA A 7 24.88 19.19 -25.41
CA ALA A 7 24.71 20.29 -24.49
C ALA A 7 24.58 21.62 -25.27
N ALA A 8 23.36 22.16 -25.28
CA ALA A 8 23.09 23.58 -25.17
C ALA A 8 21.66 23.76 -24.59
N SER A 9 21.58 24.29 -23.35
CA SER A 9 20.40 24.71 -22.57
C SER A 9 19.67 23.68 -21.69
N ARG A 10 19.48 24.04 -20.39
CA ARG A 10 18.37 23.78 -19.43
C ARG A 10 17.62 22.42 -19.35
N ALA A 11 17.86 21.42 -20.19
CA ALA A 11 17.11 20.16 -20.19
C ALA A 11 17.85 19.06 -19.43
N ARG A 12 17.11 18.30 -18.60
CA ARG A 12 17.58 17.05 -17.97
C ARG A 12 17.06 15.85 -18.76
N PHE A 13 17.90 14.85 -18.97
CA PHE A 13 17.53 13.58 -19.60
C PHE A 13 17.54 12.45 -18.58
N PHE A 14 16.54 11.57 -18.67
CA PHE A 14 16.40 10.39 -17.81
C PHE A 14 16.38 9.13 -18.66
N PHE A 15 16.98 8.06 -18.16
CA PHE A 15 17.02 6.75 -18.79
C PHE A 15 16.45 5.69 -17.85
N CYS A 16 15.43 4.96 -18.32
CA CYS A 16 14.93 3.78 -17.63
C CYS A 16 15.66 2.54 -18.20
N PRO A 17 16.51 1.85 -17.42
CA PRO A 17 17.17 0.64 -17.87
C PRO A 17 16.18 -0.52 -17.99
N THR A 18 16.52 -1.54 -18.79
CA THR A 18 15.71 -2.76 -18.90
C THR A 18 15.57 -3.48 -17.55
N PRO A 19 16.65 -3.86 -16.84
CA PRO A 19 16.59 -4.16 -15.42
C PRO A 19 16.61 -2.85 -14.63
N TYR A 20 15.45 -2.41 -14.14
CA TYR A 20 15.31 -1.21 -13.30
C TYR A 20 15.15 -1.51 -11.80
N CYS A 21 15.29 -2.78 -11.40
CA CYS A 21 15.32 -3.21 -10.01
C CYS A 21 16.30 -4.36 -9.78
N GLY A 22 16.64 -4.61 -8.51
CA GLY A 22 17.57 -5.65 -8.10
C GLY A 22 17.17 -7.06 -8.56
N ARG A 23 15.88 -7.42 -8.44
CA ARG A 23 15.36 -8.72 -8.89
C ARG A 23 15.55 -8.94 -10.39
N MET A 24 15.28 -7.92 -11.20
CA MET A 24 15.48 -8.02 -12.65
C MET A 24 16.95 -8.16 -13.02
N ARG A 25 17.84 -7.41 -12.35
CA ARG A 25 19.30 -7.57 -12.51
C ARG A 25 19.73 -9.00 -12.19
N ARG A 26 19.29 -9.55 -11.05
CA ARG A 26 19.62 -10.93 -10.63
C ARG A 26 19.09 -11.99 -11.61
N ALA A 27 17.96 -11.72 -12.26
CA ALA A 27 17.39 -12.58 -13.31
C ALA A 27 18.05 -12.40 -14.69
N GLY A 28 19.07 -11.55 -14.82
CA GLY A 28 19.82 -11.38 -16.07
C GLY A 28 19.07 -10.64 -17.19
N LEU A 29 18.00 -9.90 -16.86
CA LEU A 29 17.27 -9.12 -17.86
C LEU A 29 18.19 -8.07 -18.49
N GLY A 30 18.20 -8.00 -19.82
CA GLY A 30 19.10 -7.15 -20.59
C GLY A 30 20.41 -7.81 -21.02
N GLY A 31 20.73 -9.00 -20.49
CA GLY A 31 21.95 -9.74 -20.82
C GLY A 31 23.11 -9.51 -19.84
N GLU A 32 24.22 -10.19 -20.09
CA GLU A 32 25.42 -10.08 -19.24
C GLU A 32 25.99 -8.66 -19.28
N ARG A 33 26.47 -8.18 -18.12
CA ARG A 33 27.10 -6.86 -17.97
C ARG A 33 26.24 -5.66 -18.39
N TYR A 34 24.92 -5.80 -18.53
CA TYR A 34 24.05 -4.73 -19.03
C TYR A 34 24.21 -3.41 -18.26
N LEU A 35 24.14 -3.43 -16.93
CA LEU A 35 24.22 -2.20 -16.13
C LEU A 35 25.64 -1.63 -16.09
N GLU A 36 26.65 -2.49 -16.14
CA GLU A 36 28.05 -2.11 -16.24
C GLU A 36 28.31 -1.38 -17.57
N GLU A 37 27.79 -1.88 -18.69
CA GLU A 37 27.86 -1.22 -19.99
C GLU A 37 27.11 0.12 -20.01
N ILE A 38 25.94 0.20 -19.38
CA ILE A 38 25.21 1.47 -19.19
C ILE A 38 26.05 2.45 -18.36
N GLY A 39 26.72 2.00 -17.31
CA GLY A 39 27.63 2.83 -16.53
C GLY A 39 28.84 3.31 -17.32
N GLU A 40 29.40 2.45 -18.18
CA GLU A 40 30.57 2.72 -19.02
C GLU A 40 30.30 3.65 -20.20
N THR A 41 29.10 3.56 -20.80
CA THR A 41 28.85 4.13 -22.14
C THR A 41 27.77 5.21 -22.18
N LEU A 42 26.83 5.23 -21.23
CA LEU A 42 25.80 6.27 -21.17
C LEU A 42 26.46 7.61 -20.78
N ASP A 43 26.03 8.68 -21.44
CA ASP A 43 26.50 10.04 -21.14
C ASP A 43 26.38 10.34 -19.64
N PRO A 44 27.44 10.79 -18.94
CA PRO A 44 27.41 11.04 -17.50
C PRO A 44 26.35 12.06 -17.05
N GLY A 45 25.85 12.91 -17.95
CA GLY A 45 24.78 13.87 -17.67
C GLY A 45 23.35 13.30 -17.73
N ILE A 46 23.17 12.02 -18.04
CA ILE A 46 21.85 11.35 -18.08
C ILE A 46 21.63 10.60 -16.76
N ASP A 47 20.56 10.94 -16.04
CA ASP A 47 20.19 10.23 -14.81
C ASP A 47 19.57 8.86 -15.15
N VAL A 48 19.81 7.86 -14.30
CA VAL A 48 19.32 6.49 -14.51
C VAL A 48 18.31 6.13 -13.44
N PHE A 49 17.12 5.68 -13.85
CA PHE A 49 16.08 5.25 -12.93
C PHE A 49 16.43 3.97 -12.19
N TRP A 50 15.96 3.87 -10.95
CA TRP A 50 16.00 2.65 -10.17
C TRP A 50 14.85 2.58 -9.17
N THR A 51 14.20 1.42 -9.03
CA THR A 51 13.05 1.22 -8.12
C THR A 51 13.43 0.54 -6.79
N GLY A 52 14.71 0.22 -6.60
CA GLY A 52 15.22 -0.48 -5.42
C GLY A 52 15.45 -1.98 -5.66
N PRO A 53 15.49 -2.82 -4.60
CA PRO A 53 15.65 -4.27 -4.75
C PRO A 53 14.54 -4.93 -5.57
N GLU A 54 13.32 -4.36 -5.53
CA GLU A 54 12.12 -4.85 -6.20
C GLU A 54 11.44 -3.75 -7.03
N ILE A 55 10.43 -4.10 -7.82
CA ILE A 55 9.63 -3.10 -8.55
C ILE A 55 8.90 -2.19 -7.55
N ILE A 56 8.30 -2.80 -6.54
CA ILE A 56 7.72 -2.15 -5.37
C ILE A 56 8.60 -2.58 -4.20
N SER A 57 9.48 -1.70 -3.74
CA SER A 57 10.43 -2.03 -2.68
C SER A 57 9.86 -1.58 -1.34
N SER A 58 9.66 -2.51 -0.39
CA SER A 58 9.30 -2.14 0.99
C SER A 58 10.44 -1.42 1.71
N GLN A 59 11.69 -1.81 1.42
CA GLN A 59 12.89 -1.17 1.95
C GLN A 59 13.88 -0.86 0.82
N ILE A 60 14.55 0.28 0.89
CA ILE A 60 15.72 0.62 0.06
C ILE A 60 16.85 1.06 0.98
N SER A 61 17.90 0.25 1.06
CA SER A 61 19.04 0.52 1.93
C SER A 61 20.10 1.39 1.23
N VAL A 62 20.86 2.15 2.03
CA VAL A 62 22.03 2.92 1.56
C VAL A 62 23.01 2.00 0.84
N LYS A 63 23.32 0.84 1.43
CA LYS A 63 24.26 -0.14 0.88
C LYS A 63 23.87 -0.64 -0.51
N ASP A 64 22.59 -0.89 -0.75
CA ASP A 64 22.12 -1.34 -2.05
C ASP A 64 22.29 -0.25 -3.11
N ILE A 65 22.03 1.00 -2.74
CA ILE A 65 22.22 2.16 -3.61
C ILE A 65 23.71 2.43 -3.89
N GLU A 66 24.59 2.36 -2.88
CA GLU A 66 26.04 2.51 -3.09
C GLU A 66 26.58 1.45 -4.05
N SER A 67 26.16 0.19 -3.89
CA SER A 67 26.55 -0.90 -4.79
C SER A 67 26.09 -0.65 -6.23
N LEU A 68 24.86 -0.17 -6.40
CA LEU A 68 24.34 0.20 -7.71
C LEU A 68 25.08 1.42 -8.29
N ALA A 69 25.31 2.47 -7.49
CA ALA A 69 25.97 3.69 -7.93
C ALA A 69 27.38 3.41 -8.44
N ASN A 70 28.11 2.48 -7.80
CA ASN A 70 29.40 1.99 -8.29
C ASN A 70 29.29 1.29 -9.65
N THR A 71 28.23 0.49 -9.86
CA THR A 71 27.96 -0.19 -11.13
C THR A 71 27.61 0.82 -12.23
N LEU A 72 26.70 1.76 -11.94
CA LEU A 72 26.23 2.78 -12.87
C LEU A 72 27.23 3.94 -13.07
N ARG A 73 28.25 4.03 -12.20
CA ARG A 73 29.22 5.14 -12.13
C ARG A 73 28.56 6.51 -11.94
N ARG A 74 27.39 6.53 -11.29
CA ARG A 74 26.59 7.72 -10.94
C ARG A 74 25.54 7.35 -9.89
N PRO A 75 25.15 8.28 -9.01
CA PRO A 75 23.98 8.08 -8.15
C PRO A 75 22.72 7.84 -9.00
N PRO A 76 21.86 6.88 -8.65
CA PRO A 76 20.60 6.65 -9.37
C PRO A 76 19.56 7.73 -9.03
N LEU A 77 18.57 7.89 -9.92
CA LEU A 77 17.33 8.62 -9.65
C LEU A 77 16.27 7.60 -9.20
N LEU A 78 15.73 7.72 -7.99
CA LEU A 78 14.71 6.77 -7.55
C LEU A 78 13.42 6.99 -8.34
N TRP A 79 12.90 5.92 -8.93
CA TRP A 79 11.51 5.82 -9.36
C TRP A 79 10.80 5.00 -8.29
N ASP A 80 10.16 5.68 -7.35
CA ASP A 80 9.61 5.00 -6.17
C ASP A 80 8.15 4.62 -6.37
N ASN A 81 7.87 3.31 -6.34
CA ASN A 81 6.54 2.74 -6.52
C ASN A 81 5.89 2.34 -5.19
N LEU A 82 6.38 2.84 -4.04
CA LEU A 82 5.85 2.48 -2.71
C LEU A 82 4.32 2.62 -2.60
N HIS A 83 3.73 3.61 -3.28
CA HIS A 83 2.29 3.85 -3.27
C HIS A 83 1.60 3.60 -4.63
N ALA A 84 2.29 2.97 -5.59
CA ALA A 84 1.65 2.60 -6.86
C ALA A 84 0.58 1.53 -6.61
N ASN A 85 -0.58 1.61 -7.27
CA ASN A 85 -1.67 0.63 -7.10
C ASN A 85 -2.22 0.05 -8.41
N ASP A 86 -1.59 0.36 -9.55
CA ASP A 86 -2.01 -0.12 -10.87
C ASP A 86 -1.95 -1.64 -11.04
N TYR A 87 -1.15 -2.33 -10.21
CA TYR A 87 -1.03 -3.79 -10.20
C TYR A 87 -2.15 -4.51 -9.41
N ASP A 88 -2.93 -3.80 -8.58
CA ASP A 88 -4.04 -4.39 -7.83
C ASP A 88 -5.20 -3.38 -7.65
N GLY A 89 -6.23 -3.52 -8.48
CA GLY A 89 -7.40 -2.63 -8.47
C GLY A 89 -8.24 -2.67 -7.18
N GLN A 90 -8.02 -3.63 -6.27
CA GLN A 90 -8.70 -3.69 -4.97
C GLN A 90 -8.00 -2.84 -3.90
N ARG A 91 -6.76 -2.40 -4.13
CA ARG A 91 -5.94 -1.71 -3.13
C ARG A 91 -5.69 -0.25 -3.51
N PHE A 92 -5.50 0.56 -2.48
CA PHE A 92 -4.81 1.84 -2.56
C PHE A 92 -3.89 1.94 -1.35
N TYR A 93 -2.97 2.90 -1.39
CA TYR A 93 -1.93 3.07 -0.38
C TYR A 93 -1.96 4.49 0.16
N CYS A 94 -2.39 4.60 1.40
CA CYS A 94 -2.59 5.82 2.18
C CYS A 94 -1.58 5.96 3.32
N GLY A 95 -0.71 4.97 3.51
CA GLY A 95 0.34 5.01 4.52
C GLY A 95 1.40 6.10 4.24
N PRO A 96 2.35 6.28 5.16
CA PRO A 96 3.44 7.23 5.00
C PRO A 96 4.51 6.72 4.05
N TYR A 97 5.24 7.66 3.46
CA TYR A 97 6.51 7.37 2.81
C TYR A 97 7.50 6.74 3.81
N SER A 98 7.80 5.45 3.65
CA SER A 98 8.53 4.65 4.64
C SER A 98 9.58 3.74 3.99
N GLY A 99 10.42 3.12 4.84
CA GLY A 99 11.43 2.17 4.41
C GLY A 99 12.61 2.74 3.63
N ARG A 100 12.80 4.07 3.66
CA ARG A 100 13.99 4.77 3.14
C ARG A 100 14.62 5.54 4.30
N PRO A 101 15.88 5.25 4.68
CA PRO A 101 16.57 6.01 5.71
C PRO A 101 16.91 7.43 5.20
N LEU A 102 17.05 8.42 6.10
CA LEU A 102 17.30 9.82 5.70
C LEU A 102 18.63 9.98 4.98
N GLU A 103 19.61 9.15 5.34
CA GLU A 103 20.94 9.04 4.75
C GLU A 103 20.87 8.66 3.27
N LEU A 104 19.81 7.96 2.83
CA LEU A 104 19.63 7.60 1.42
C LEU A 104 19.59 8.83 0.50
N ARG A 105 19.15 9.99 1.02
CA ARG A 105 19.03 11.23 0.24
C ARG A 105 20.37 11.76 -0.26
N SER A 106 21.49 11.45 0.39
CA SER A 106 22.83 11.85 -0.11
C SER A 106 23.35 10.92 -1.21
N GLU A 107 22.77 9.72 -1.34
CA GLU A 107 23.25 8.68 -2.26
C GLU A 107 22.47 8.59 -3.58
N ILE A 108 21.46 9.46 -3.76
CA ILE A 108 20.56 9.46 -4.92
C ILE A 108 20.48 10.86 -5.54
N GLN A 109 20.15 10.93 -6.83
CA GLN A 109 19.93 12.20 -7.54
C GLN A 109 18.59 12.86 -7.19
N GLY A 110 17.66 12.09 -6.66
CA GLY A 110 16.32 12.53 -6.33
C GLY A 110 15.33 11.37 -6.28
N ILE A 111 14.06 11.72 -6.09
CA ILE A 111 12.94 10.79 -6.02
C ILE A 111 11.86 11.27 -6.98
N LEU A 112 11.52 10.45 -7.97
CA LEU A 112 10.27 10.54 -8.71
C LEU A 112 9.30 9.52 -8.15
N HIS A 113 8.23 10.03 -7.55
CA HIS A 113 7.21 9.20 -6.92
C HIS A 113 6.16 8.78 -7.95
N ASN A 114 5.89 7.48 -8.05
CA ASN A 114 4.80 6.91 -8.82
C ASN A 114 3.69 6.47 -7.86
N PRO A 115 2.61 7.26 -7.74
CA PRO A 115 1.65 7.12 -6.65
C PRO A 115 0.43 6.27 -7.06
N ASN A 116 -0.66 6.32 -6.28
CA ASN A 116 -1.93 5.71 -6.66
C ASN A 116 -2.48 6.36 -7.94
N ASN A 117 -3.25 5.60 -8.71
CA ASN A 117 -3.95 6.07 -9.90
C ASN A 117 -4.94 7.20 -9.58
N GLU A 118 -5.66 7.07 -8.46
CA GLU A 118 -6.64 8.05 -8.02
C GLU A 118 -5.94 9.25 -7.35
N ALA A 119 -5.89 10.38 -8.05
CA ALA A 119 -5.14 11.57 -7.61
C ALA A 119 -5.46 12.02 -6.17
N LEU A 120 -6.73 11.93 -5.75
CA LEU A 120 -7.15 12.36 -4.41
C LEU A 120 -6.67 11.41 -3.29
N LEU A 121 -6.35 10.16 -3.60
CA LEU A 121 -5.82 9.20 -2.61
C LEU A 121 -4.33 9.43 -2.34
N ASN A 122 -3.69 10.38 -3.03
CA ASN A 122 -2.28 10.67 -2.89
C ASN A 122 -1.97 11.82 -1.91
N PHE A 123 -2.97 12.35 -1.21
CA PHE A 123 -2.75 13.41 -0.22
C PHE A 123 -1.72 13.00 0.83
N VAL A 124 -1.94 11.86 1.51
CA VAL A 124 -1.04 11.37 2.56
C VAL A 124 0.31 10.90 2.00
N PRO A 125 0.38 10.11 0.91
CA PRO A 125 1.64 9.78 0.25
C PRO A 125 2.51 11.00 -0.09
N TRP A 126 1.92 12.06 -0.67
CA TRP A 126 2.69 13.25 -1.05
C TRP A 126 3.04 14.14 0.15
N LYS A 127 2.14 14.28 1.13
CA LYS A 127 2.43 15.03 2.36
C LYS A 127 3.59 14.41 3.13
N THR A 128 3.57 13.08 3.30
CA THR A 128 4.60 12.36 4.04
C THR A 128 5.92 12.28 3.26
N LEU A 129 5.90 12.16 1.93
CA LEU A 129 7.10 12.32 1.10
C LEU A 129 7.70 13.72 1.25
N SER A 130 6.88 14.77 1.26
CA SER A 130 7.34 16.13 1.49
C SER A 130 7.99 16.27 2.86
N ASP A 131 7.36 15.74 3.91
CA ASP A 131 7.92 15.78 5.27
C ASP A 131 9.26 15.02 5.35
N PHE A 132 9.37 13.86 4.69
CA PHE A 132 10.62 13.10 4.58
C PHE A 132 11.74 13.90 3.89
N ILE A 133 11.44 14.58 2.79
CA ILE A 133 12.41 15.39 2.04
C ILE A 133 12.92 16.56 2.90
N HIS A 134 12.06 17.16 3.73
CA HIS A 134 12.40 18.30 4.58
C HIS A 134 12.91 17.92 5.98
N ALA A 135 12.85 16.64 6.36
CA ALA A 135 13.37 16.15 7.63
C ALA A 135 14.89 16.37 7.72
N LYS A 136 15.33 16.84 8.90
CA LYS A 136 16.72 17.23 9.16
C LYS A 136 17.52 16.16 9.89
N ALA A 137 17.00 15.68 11.02
CA ALA A 137 17.73 14.80 11.93
C ALA A 137 17.04 13.45 12.14
N THR A 138 15.70 13.44 12.27
CA THR A 138 14.91 12.24 12.52
C THR A 138 13.78 12.13 11.52
N TRP A 139 13.40 10.89 11.21
CA TRP A 139 12.23 10.57 10.39
C TRP A 139 11.32 9.61 11.15
N ASN A 140 10.08 10.03 11.36
CA ASN A 140 9.06 9.21 12.00
C ASN A 140 7.85 9.09 11.04
N PRO A 141 7.78 8.01 10.24
CA PRO A 141 6.70 7.81 9.28
C PRO A 141 5.32 7.85 9.94
N ARG A 142 5.15 7.24 11.12
CA ARG A 142 3.84 7.17 11.78
C ARG A 142 3.36 8.53 12.24
N GLU A 143 4.24 9.35 12.80
CA GLU A 143 3.90 10.72 13.20
C GLU A 143 3.52 11.59 11.99
N SER A 144 4.29 11.52 10.90
CA SER A 144 3.95 12.24 9.66
C SER A 144 2.63 11.75 9.05
N TYR A 145 2.35 10.45 9.09
CA TYR A 145 1.07 9.88 8.68
C TYR A 145 -0.09 10.44 9.50
N LEU A 146 -0.02 10.42 10.83
CA LEU A 146 -1.10 10.92 11.69
C LEU A 146 -1.36 12.41 11.47
N ASN A 147 -0.29 13.21 11.32
CA ASN A 147 -0.42 14.63 10.99
C ASN A 147 -1.08 14.83 9.61
N ALA A 148 -0.67 14.05 8.60
CA ALA A 148 -1.26 14.11 7.26
C ALA A 148 -2.73 13.66 7.26
N MET A 149 -3.11 12.66 8.06
CA MET A 149 -4.50 12.23 8.21
C MET A 149 -5.35 13.33 8.85
N ASN A 150 -4.83 14.00 9.88
CA ASN A 150 -5.49 15.16 10.48
C ASN A 150 -5.67 16.31 9.47
N ASP A 151 -4.64 16.62 8.68
CA ASP A 151 -4.72 17.65 7.63
C ASP A 151 -5.74 17.28 6.53
N TRP A 152 -5.84 15.98 6.20
CA TRP A 152 -6.75 15.49 5.16
C TRP A 152 -8.20 15.38 5.63
N HIS A 153 -8.44 15.32 6.94
CA HIS A 153 -9.72 15.03 7.57
C HIS A 153 -10.87 15.92 7.09
N ALA A 154 -10.61 17.21 6.88
CA ALA A 154 -11.62 18.15 6.36
C ALA A 154 -12.14 17.79 4.95
N SER A 155 -11.42 16.96 4.18
CA SER A 155 -11.91 16.47 2.88
C SER A 155 -13.01 15.41 3.00
N PHE A 156 -13.24 14.89 4.21
CA PHE A 156 -14.21 13.83 4.53
C PHE A 156 -15.51 14.37 5.15
N GLU A 157 -15.85 15.63 4.88
CA GLU A 157 -17.17 16.18 5.24
C GLU A 157 -18.28 15.30 4.63
N SER A 158 -19.24 14.92 5.48
CA SER A 158 -20.36 14.06 5.12
C SER A 158 -21.68 14.78 5.33
N ALA A 159 -22.61 14.62 4.39
CA ALA A 159 -23.98 15.07 4.53
C ALA A 159 -24.80 14.20 5.52
N GLY A 160 -24.25 13.07 5.95
CA GLY A 160 -24.83 12.18 6.95
C GLY A 160 -24.21 12.38 8.33
N SER A 161 -23.49 11.36 8.81
CA SER A 161 -22.82 11.42 10.12
C SER A 161 -21.42 12.02 9.98
N PRO A 162 -20.96 12.87 10.92
CA PRO A 162 -19.57 13.28 10.96
C PRO A 162 -18.64 12.07 11.01
N ILE A 163 -17.55 12.11 10.25
CA ILE A 163 -16.50 11.10 10.29
C ILE A 163 -15.48 11.54 11.33
N ASP A 164 -15.22 10.71 12.34
CA ASP A 164 -14.19 11.00 13.35
C ASP A 164 -12.77 10.75 12.79
N LEU A 165 -11.79 11.54 13.24
CA LEU A 165 -10.40 11.39 12.80
C LEU A 165 -9.85 9.99 13.11
N GLU A 166 -10.15 9.45 14.29
CA GLU A 166 -9.70 8.10 14.66
C GLU A 166 -10.27 7.02 13.72
N ASP A 167 -11.53 7.15 13.31
CA ASP A 167 -12.16 6.22 12.37
C ASP A 167 -11.53 6.34 10.98
N LEU A 168 -11.19 7.57 10.57
CA LEU A 168 -10.47 7.84 9.33
C LEU A 168 -9.06 7.25 9.37
N VAL A 169 -8.35 7.37 10.50
CA VAL A 169 -7.04 6.74 10.72
C VAL A 169 -7.14 5.21 10.66
N LEU A 170 -8.14 4.60 11.29
CA LEU A 170 -8.37 3.16 11.20
C LEU A 170 -8.64 2.73 9.75
N LEU A 171 -9.45 3.49 9.00
CA LEU A 171 -9.68 3.24 7.58
C LEU A 171 -8.38 3.32 6.76
N GLY A 172 -7.57 4.36 6.98
CA GLY A 172 -6.28 4.52 6.33
C GLY A 172 -5.29 3.40 6.68
N ASP A 173 -5.33 2.92 7.93
CA ASP A 173 -4.51 1.79 8.41
C ASP A 173 -4.88 0.47 7.69
N CYS A 174 -6.12 0.31 7.20
CA CYS A 174 -6.52 -0.82 6.37
C CYS A 174 -5.98 -0.76 4.93
N PHE A 175 -5.61 0.43 4.46
CA PHE A 175 -5.09 0.70 3.11
C PHE A 175 -3.70 1.34 3.21
N TYR A 176 -2.86 0.82 4.09
CA TYR A 176 -1.64 1.49 4.52
C TYR A 176 -0.51 1.38 3.47
N LEU A 177 0.24 0.29 3.45
CA LEU A 177 1.36 0.07 2.53
C LEU A 177 1.28 -1.32 1.85
N PRO A 178 2.06 -1.59 0.79
CA PRO A 178 1.97 -2.83 0.03
C PRO A 178 2.14 -4.11 0.85
N GLU A 179 3.07 -4.11 1.80
CA GLU A 179 3.47 -5.28 2.59
C GLU A 179 3.12 -5.15 4.08
N GLU A 180 2.46 -4.07 4.50
CA GLU A 180 2.10 -3.85 5.90
C GLU A 180 0.80 -3.04 6.07
N GLU A 181 0.04 -3.41 7.09
CA GLU A 181 -1.09 -2.65 7.62
C GLU A 181 -0.62 -1.61 8.66
N GLY A 182 -1.43 -0.56 8.83
CA GLY A 182 -1.22 0.37 9.93
C GLY A 182 -1.57 -0.27 11.28
N SER A 183 -1.05 0.30 12.37
CA SER A 183 -1.11 -0.32 13.70
C SER A 183 -2.52 -0.65 14.19
N GLU A 184 -3.52 0.19 13.87
CA GLU A 184 -4.89 -0.05 14.32
C GLU A 184 -5.58 -1.16 13.53
N ALA A 185 -5.35 -1.23 12.21
CA ALA A 185 -5.87 -2.30 11.37
C ALA A 185 -5.20 -3.64 11.71
N ALA A 186 -3.88 -3.66 11.95
CA ALA A 186 -3.16 -4.84 12.41
C ALA A 186 -3.71 -5.34 13.76
N GLN A 187 -3.99 -4.43 14.70
CA GLN A 187 -4.58 -4.78 15.99
C GLN A 187 -6.02 -5.29 15.84
N LEU A 188 -6.84 -4.68 14.97
CA LEU A 188 -8.18 -5.17 14.65
C LEU A 188 -8.14 -6.59 14.08
N PHE A 189 -7.26 -6.85 13.12
CA PHE A 189 -7.09 -8.18 12.55
C PHE A 189 -6.66 -9.20 13.61
N HIS A 190 -5.67 -8.85 14.44
CA HIS A 190 -5.25 -9.70 15.56
C HIS A 190 -6.40 -10.00 16.53
N ASN A 191 -7.20 -9.00 16.88
CA ASN A 191 -8.36 -9.18 17.77
C ASN A 191 -9.41 -10.09 17.14
N ALA A 192 -9.66 -9.95 15.83
CA ALA A 192 -10.57 -10.82 15.08
C ALA A 192 -10.08 -12.27 15.08
N GLU A 193 -8.78 -12.51 14.84
CA GLU A 193 -8.19 -13.84 14.89
C GLU A 193 -8.28 -14.46 16.28
N GLN A 194 -7.91 -13.72 17.33
CA GLN A 194 -8.00 -14.19 18.71
C GLN A 194 -9.44 -14.58 19.06
N TRP A 195 -10.40 -13.74 18.67
CA TRP A 195 -11.81 -14.02 18.91
C TRP A 195 -12.31 -15.24 18.13
N LEU A 196 -11.96 -15.39 16.85
CA LEU A 196 -12.34 -16.53 16.02
C LEU A 196 -11.75 -17.85 16.54
N LYS A 197 -10.47 -17.85 16.93
CA LYS A 197 -9.73 -19.03 17.40
C LYS A 197 -10.01 -19.38 18.86
N ALA A 198 -10.52 -18.45 19.67
CA ALA A 198 -10.79 -18.70 21.08
C ALA A 198 -11.83 -19.81 21.30
N PRO A 199 -11.64 -20.67 22.33
CA PRO A 199 -12.66 -21.61 22.79
C PRO A 199 -13.96 -20.89 23.16
N LEU A 200 -15.12 -21.54 22.96
CA LEU A 200 -16.44 -20.93 23.18
C LEU A 200 -16.58 -20.25 24.55
N ASN A 201 -16.09 -20.88 25.62
CA ASN A 201 -16.13 -20.35 26.98
C ASN A 201 -15.21 -19.13 27.23
N LYS A 202 -14.28 -18.83 26.31
CA LYS A 202 -13.36 -17.70 26.37
C LYS A 202 -13.62 -16.64 25.30
N LYS A 203 -14.45 -16.91 24.30
CA LYS A 203 -14.75 -15.96 23.20
C LYS A 203 -15.19 -14.58 23.68
N GLN A 204 -15.92 -14.49 24.80
CA GLN A 204 -16.38 -13.19 25.31
C GLN A 204 -15.26 -12.24 25.76
N VAL A 205 -14.10 -12.77 26.16
CA VAL A 205 -12.93 -11.96 26.52
C VAL A 205 -12.41 -11.17 25.31
N PHE A 206 -12.49 -11.78 24.13
CA PHE A 206 -11.97 -11.21 22.88
C PHE A 206 -13.04 -10.51 22.03
N TYR A 207 -14.32 -10.65 22.40
CA TYR A 207 -15.42 -10.11 21.60
C TYR A 207 -15.37 -8.59 21.50
N ARG A 208 -15.30 -7.88 22.63
CA ARG A 208 -15.33 -6.41 22.66
C ARG A 208 -14.11 -5.78 21.95
N PRO A 209 -12.86 -6.24 22.20
CA PRO A 209 -11.68 -5.77 21.46
C PRO A 209 -11.76 -5.92 19.95
N PHE A 210 -12.49 -6.91 19.43
CA PHE A 210 -12.75 -7.05 17.99
C PHE A 210 -13.96 -6.20 17.55
N GLN A 211 -15.09 -6.34 18.24
CA GLN A 211 -16.38 -5.83 17.77
C GLN A 211 -16.44 -4.30 17.76
N GLU A 212 -15.86 -3.61 18.74
CA GLU A 212 -15.87 -2.15 18.79
C GLU A 212 -15.15 -1.52 17.57
N PRO A 213 -13.87 -1.81 17.30
CA PRO A 213 -13.18 -1.26 16.14
C PRO A 213 -13.79 -1.78 14.81
N ALA A 214 -14.24 -3.03 14.73
CA ALA A 214 -14.92 -3.53 13.53
C ALA A 214 -16.21 -2.76 13.23
N THR A 215 -16.97 -2.40 14.27
CA THR A 215 -18.21 -1.62 14.13
C THR A 215 -17.91 -0.20 13.65
N ARG A 216 -16.89 0.45 14.22
CA ARG A 216 -16.42 1.77 13.79
C ARG A 216 -15.99 1.76 12.33
N LEU A 217 -15.14 0.80 11.94
CA LEU A 217 -14.67 0.63 10.56
C LEU A 217 -15.83 0.38 9.58
N ARG A 218 -16.78 -0.50 9.93
CA ARG A 218 -17.98 -0.74 9.12
C ARG A 218 -18.82 0.52 8.96
N ASN A 219 -18.98 1.31 10.02
CA ASN A 219 -19.76 2.55 10.00
C ASN A 219 -19.13 3.62 9.12
N ILE A 220 -17.82 3.92 9.25
CA ILE A 220 -17.14 4.88 8.37
C ILE A 220 -17.21 4.42 6.91
N CYS A 221 -17.00 3.13 6.61
CA CYS A 221 -17.11 2.62 5.25
C CYS A 221 -18.54 2.80 4.68
N ALA A 222 -19.57 2.65 5.51
CA ALA A 222 -20.95 2.92 5.12
C ALA A 222 -21.19 4.42 4.87
N GLU A 223 -20.54 5.29 5.64
CA GLU A 223 -20.67 6.75 5.55
C GLU A 223 -20.00 7.34 4.29
N ILE A 224 -18.99 6.67 3.70
CA ILE A 224 -18.29 7.13 2.49
C ILE A 224 -19.25 7.53 1.35
N VAL A 225 -20.42 6.88 1.25
CA VAL A 225 -21.42 7.21 0.21
C VAL A 225 -21.99 8.63 0.35
N ASN A 226 -21.98 9.19 1.56
CA ASN A 226 -22.54 10.50 1.91
C ASN A 226 -21.51 11.64 1.87
N LEU A 227 -20.25 11.36 1.49
CA LEU A 227 -19.23 12.39 1.34
C LEU A 227 -19.71 13.52 0.43
N GLU A 228 -19.54 14.77 0.87
CA GLU A 228 -19.84 15.95 0.07
C GLU A 228 -18.88 16.05 -1.12
N ASN A 229 -17.60 15.70 -0.90
CA ASN A 229 -16.61 15.60 -1.97
C ASN A 229 -16.87 14.35 -2.84
N ARG A 230 -17.63 14.53 -3.92
CA ARG A 230 -18.01 13.44 -4.83
C ARG A 230 -16.84 12.82 -5.58
N HIS A 231 -15.78 13.56 -5.85
CA HIS A 231 -14.57 13.02 -6.48
C HIS A 231 -13.83 12.07 -5.52
N LEU A 232 -13.75 12.43 -4.24
CA LEU A 232 -13.17 11.57 -3.21
C LEU A 232 -14.02 10.32 -3.00
N PHE A 233 -15.35 10.45 -2.94
CA PHE A 233 -16.25 9.31 -2.97
C PHE A 233 -15.96 8.39 -4.16
N SER A 234 -15.88 8.93 -5.39
CA SER A 234 -15.63 8.11 -6.59
C SER A 234 -14.30 7.36 -6.50
N ALA A 235 -13.26 7.96 -5.91
CA ALA A 235 -11.97 7.30 -5.70
C ALA A 235 -12.03 6.16 -4.66
N LEU A 236 -12.84 6.30 -3.61
CA LEU A 236 -12.88 5.37 -2.47
C LEU A 236 -13.94 4.26 -2.59
N HIS A 237 -15.11 4.58 -3.15
CA HIS A 237 -16.35 3.84 -2.90
C HIS A 237 -16.25 2.32 -3.10
N ARG A 238 -15.54 1.87 -4.16
CA ARG A 238 -15.45 0.44 -4.46
C ARG A 238 -14.62 -0.31 -3.43
N LYS A 239 -13.49 0.28 -3.03
CA LYS A 239 -12.54 -0.34 -2.10
C LYS A 239 -13.10 -0.34 -0.68
N THR A 240 -13.75 0.75 -0.27
CA THR A 240 -14.39 0.84 1.05
C THR A 240 -15.68 0.02 1.14
N TRP A 241 -16.41 -0.17 0.04
CA TRP A 241 -17.55 -1.09 -0.01
C TRP A 241 -17.13 -2.53 0.29
N ASP A 242 -16.10 -3.03 -0.40
CA ASP A 242 -15.66 -4.42 -0.22
C ASP A 242 -15.21 -4.66 1.24
N LEU A 243 -14.46 -3.72 1.84
CA LEU A 243 -14.09 -3.77 3.26
C LEU A 243 -15.31 -3.74 4.20
N ARG A 244 -16.32 -2.93 3.89
CA ARG A 244 -17.57 -2.85 4.67
C ARG A 244 -18.29 -4.19 4.70
N GLU A 245 -18.45 -4.84 3.56
CA GLU A 245 -19.17 -6.13 3.46
C GLU A 245 -18.45 -7.22 4.27
N GLU A 246 -17.12 -7.25 4.20
CA GLU A 246 -16.31 -8.18 5.00
C GLU A 246 -16.48 -7.94 6.51
N MET A 247 -16.48 -6.69 6.95
CA MET A 247 -16.73 -6.35 8.36
C MET A 247 -18.16 -6.68 8.77
N GLU A 248 -19.17 -6.40 7.94
CA GLU A 248 -20.57 -6.71 8.21
C GLU A 248 -20.78 -8.22 8.38
N LEU A 249 -20.15 -9.03 7.53
CA LEU A 249 -20.21 -10.48 7.61
C LEU A 249 -19.60 -11.00 8.91
N LEU A 250 -18.42 -10.50 9.31
CA LEU A 250 -17.77 -10.88 10.57
C LEU A 250 -18.60 -10.45 11.79
N LEU A 251 -19.17 -9.25 11.79
CA LEU A 251 -20.03 -8.75 12.86
C LEU A 251 -21.33 -9.56 12.97
N THR A 252 -21.94 -9.91 11.83
CA THR A 252 -23.13 -10.76 11.79
C THR A 252 -22.82 -12.14 12.35
N PHE A 253 -21.68 -12.72 11.95
CA PHE A 253 -21.21 -13.99 12.49
C PHE A 253 -21.02 -13.93 14.01
N ALA A 254 -20.44 -12.83 14.48
CA ALA A 254 -20.20 -12.63 15.90
C ALA A 254 -21.48 -12.53 16.72
N LYS A 255 -22.49 -11.86 16.18
CA LYS A 255 -23.82 -11.76 16.77
C LYS A 255 -24.51 -13.12 16.84
N GLN A 256 -24.44 -13.91 15.76
CA GLN A 256 -25.07 -15.24 15.71
C GLN A 256 -24.40 -16.23 16.66
N MET A 257 -23.06 -16.28 16.72
CA MET A 257 -22.36 -17.17 17.66
C MET A 257 -22.64 -16.83 19.13
N LYS A 258 -23.02 -15.58 19.45
CA LYS A 258 -23.43 -15.19 20.80
C LYS A 258 -24.81 -15.78 21.16
N SER A 259 -25.72 -15.93 20.19
CA SER A 259 -27.04 -16.55 20.41
C SER A 259 -27.01 -18.07 20.30
N ASP A 260 -26.29 -18.61 19.32
CA ASP A 260 -26.12 -20.04 19.08
C ASP A 260 -24.69 -20.31 18.57
N PRO A 261 -23.78 -20.75 19.45
CA PRO A 261 -22.40 -21.07 19.10
C PRO A 261 -22.24 -22.23 18.11
N THR A 262 -23.28 -23.04 17.88
CA THR A 262 -23.26 -24.19 16.97
C THR A 262 -23.89 -23.87 15.62
N SER A 263 -24.52 -22.69 15.48
CA SER A 263 -25.15 -22.27 14.24
C SER A 263 -24.11 -22.06 13.13
N GLN A 264 -24.43 -22.58 11.95
CA GLN A 264 -23.74 -22.20 10.73
C GLN A 264 -24.23 -20.83 10.30
N LEU A 265 -23.29 -19.91 10.00
CA LEU A 265 -23.63 -18.61 9.45
C LEU A 265 -24.38 -18.77 8.13
N ARG A 266 -25.58 -18.22 8.08
CA ARG A 266 -26.28 -17.95 6.82
C ARG A 266 -26.61 -16.47 6.79
N SER A 267 -26.16 -15.80 5.74
CA SER A 267 -26.49 -14.41 5.48
C SER A 267 -27.46 -14.35 4.31
N ASP A 268 -28.55 -13.60 4.50
CA ASP A 268 -29.55 -13.36 3.44
C ASP A 268 -29.02 -12.41 2.35
N TYR A 269 -27.93 -11.69 2.63
CA TYR A 269 -27.33 -10.68 1.75
C TYR A 269 -26.04 -11.15 1.06
N HIS A 270 -25.26 -12.04 1.71
CA HIS A 270 -24.00 -12.55 1.17
C HIS A 270 -24.18 -13.92 0.48
N LEU A 271 -25.02 -13.94 -0.56
CA LEU A 271 -25.34 -15.19 -1.28
C LEU A 271 -24.15 -15.67 -2.14
N PRO A 272 -23.87 -16.99 -2.17
CA PRO A 272 -22.82 -17.55 -3.02
C PRO A 272 -23.00 -17.16 -4.50
N GLY A 273 -21.92 -16.73 -5.14
CA GLY A 273 -21.91 -16.36 -6.56
C GLY A 273 -22.31 -14.90 -6.84
N THR A 274 -23.16 -14.29 -6.01
CA THR A 274 -23.39 -12.84 -6.05
C THR A 274 -22.32 -12.11 -5.23
N TYR A 275 -22.10 -12.56 -3.99
CA TYR A 275 -21.01 -12.10 -3.13
C TYR A 275 -19.77 -12.98 -3.32
N ARG A 276 -18.58 -12.37 -3.36
CA ARG A 276 -17.29 -13.04 -3.68
C ARG A 276 -17.37 -13.93 -4.94
N GLY A 277 -18.19 -13.55 -5.91
CA GLY A 277 -18.43 -14.32 -7.13
C GLY A 277 -17.55 -13.91 -8.31
N GLY A 278 -17.97 -14.30 -9.51
CA GLY A 278 -17.32 -13.93 -10.76
C GLY A 278 -16.06 -14.75 -11.10
N MET A 279 -15.51 -14.49 -12.29
CA MET A 279 -14.40 -15.28 -12.84
C MET A 279 -13.11 -15.15 -12.03
N VAL A 280 -12.79 -13.94 -11.56
CA VAL A 280 -11.57 -13.69 -10.75
C VAL A 280 -11.60 -14.52 -9.47
N SER A 281 -12.71 -14.53 -8.75
CA SER A 281 -12.86 -15.33 -7.53
C SER A 281 -12.77 -16.83 -7.83
N LYS A 282 -13.42 -17.30 -8.90
CA LYS A 282 -13.33 -18.72 -9.33
C LYS A 282 -11.89 -19.13 -9.62
N LEU A 283 -11.11 -18.30 -10.32
CA LEU A 283 -9.69 -18.57 -10.60
C LEU A 283 -8.83 -18.54 -9.34
N ARG A 284 -9.07 -17.57 -8.43
CA ARG A 284 -8.42 -17.52 -7.10
C ARG A 284 -8.69 -18.79 -6.29
N GLY A 285 -9.89 -19.37 -6.39
CA GLY A 285 -10.23 -20.62 -5.72
C GLY A 285 -9.51 -21.86 -6.26
N LEU A 286 -8.82 -21.79 -7.40
CA LEU A 286 -8.08 -22.91 -7.98
C LEU A 286 -6.64 -23.00 -7.48
N ILE A 287 -6.07 -21.89 -6.99
CA ILE A 287 -4.67 -21.82 -6.59
C ILE A 287 -4.50 -21.04 -5.28
N GLU A 288 -3.66 -21.55 -4.39
CA GLU A 288 -3.28 -20.89 -3.14
C GLU A 288 -1.85 -20.36 -3.22
N GLN A 289 -1.62 -19.13 -2.74
CA GLN A 289 -0.29 -18.57 -2.59
C GLN A 289 0.27 -18.89 -1.21
N ARG A 290 1.50 -19.40 -1.15
CA ARG A 290 2.24 -19.68 0.08
C ARG A 290 3.04 -18.46 0.54
N SER A 291 3.47 -18.48 1.79
CA SER A 291 4.29 -17.41 2.40
C SER A 291 5.64 -17.20 1.71
N ASP A 292 6.16 -18.19 0.98
CA ASP A 292 7.39 -18.08 0.17
C ASP A 292 7.13 -17.51 -1.24
N GLY A 293 5.88 -17.13 -1.54
CA GLY A 293 5.46 -16.58 -2.82
C GLY A 293 5.13 -17.62 -3.90
N SER A 294 5.30 -18.92 -3.62
CA SER A 294 4.93 -20.00 -4.55
C SER A 294 3.41 -20.20 -4.61
N PHE A 295 2.90 -20.71 -5.74
CA PHE A 295 1.49 -21.03 -5.94
C PHE A 295 1.29 -22.54 -6.09
N ILE A 296 0.26 -23.08 -5.43
CA ILE A 296 -0.12 -24.50 -5.52
C ILE A 296 -1.60 -24.66 -5.91
N PRO A 297 -1.99 -25.75 -6.59
CA PRO A 297 -3.41 -26.06 -6.79
C PRO A 297 -4.11 -26.33 -5.44
N VAL A 298 -5.34 -25.83 -5.29
CA VAL A 298 -6.23 -26.21 -4.17
C VAL A 298 -6.80 -27.60 -4.47
N THR A 299 -6.59 -28.57 -3.57
CA THR A 299 -7.10 -29.95 -3.67
C THR A 299 -8.42 -30.15 -2.95
#